data_AF-A0A7X7SEC3-F1
#
_entry.id   AF-A0A7X7SEC3-F1
#
_cell.length_a   1.000
_cell.length_b   1.000
_cell.length_c   1.000
_cell.angle_alpha   90.00
_cell.angle_beta   90.00
_cell.angle_gamma   90.00
#
_symmetry.space_group_name_H-M   'P 1'
#
loop_
_entity.id
_entity.type
_entity.pdbx_description
1 polymer ?
#
loop_
_entity_poly.entity_id
_entity_poly.type
_entity_poly.pdbx_seq_one_letter_code
_entity_poly.pdbx_strand_id
1 'polypeptide(L)'
;MTNFSDVADYRDLLKSYYEQRKKEMPFYSYRMMGDKLGLDSSYLYRVLQKKQHLPAHVIPAAKELLDVSGRSAEYFDLLVAAGISKSAEKKAELMAKAVALRDVERHSLQQAELKFLENWWIPAVRAYLDLNGGVVNIKKIAKDLCPPITEEQAAEAIETLKEIGLVKNVTSGRLVLSDAHLTVGGQEKSAAVRHFQKQVLFLASEALESVPVNERNISTLTLSVDQACFEDLGEMLREFRRLVQKRVDESKRPDRVMQLSMAFYPVTKTNGKVG
;
A
#
# COMPACT_ATOMS: atom_id res chain seq x y z
N MET A 1 -5.35 6.66 -9.81
CA MET A 1 -4.00 7.11 -10.23
C MET A 1 -3.54 6.15 -11.31
N THR A 2 -3.09 6.66 -12.45
CA THR A 2 -2.38 5.83 -13.43
C THR A 2 -1.09 5.39 -12.76
N ASN A 3 -0.88 4.08 -12.62
CA ASN A 3 0.36 3.59 -12.03
C ASN A 3 1.52 4.07 -12.91
N PHE A 4 2.55 4.67 -12.31
CA PHE A 4 3.64 5.31 -13.06
C PHE A 4 4.33 4.33 -14.03
N SER A 5 4.34 3.06 -13.64
CA SER A 5 4.81 1.90 -14.39
C SER A 5 4.04 1.64 -15.70
N ASP A 6 2.76 1.99 -15.81
CA ASP A 6 1.92 1.51 -16.93
C ASP A 6 1.91 2.46 -18.14
N VAL A 7 2.74 3.50 -18.11
CA VAL A 7 2.68 4.59 -19.08
C VAL A 7 3.78 4.47 -20.14
N ALA A 8 3.38 4.39 -21.42
CA ALA A 8 4.31 4.26 -22.55
C ALA A 8 4.90 5.60 -23.05
N ASP A 9 4.38 6.75 -22.61
CA ASP A 9 4.85 8.09 -22.98
C ASP A 9 4.80 9.02 -21.77
N TYR A 10 5.95 9.58 -21.39
CA TYR A 10 6.06 10.43 -20.20
C TYR A 10 5.09 11.62 -20.19
N ARG A 11 4.62 12.08 -21.36
CA ARG A 11 3.66 13.20 -21.48
C ARG A 11 2.27 12.83 -20.97
N ASP A 12 1.92 11.54 -20.96
CA ASP A 12 0.66 11.06 -20.36
C ASP A 12 0.69 11.18 -18.83
N LEU A 13 1.87 11.09 -18.21
CA LEU A 13 2.06 11.34 -16.76
C LEU A 13 1.79 12.80 -16.43
N LEU A 14 2.37 13.73 -17.20
CA LEU A 14 2.15 15.17 -17.04
C LEU A 14 0.68 15.55 -17.24
N LYS A 15 0.03 14.92 -18.23
CA LYS A 15 -1.39 15.15 -18.52
C LYS A 15 -2.27 14.62 -17.40
N SER A 16 -2.01 13.41 -16.92
CA SER A 16 -2.73 12.80 -15.79
C SER A 16 -2.59 13.63 -14.51
N TYR A 17 -1.39 14.13 -14.22
CA TYR A 17 -1.14 15.05 -13.10
C TYR A 17 -1.95 16.35 -13.23
N TYR A 18 -1.95 16.97 -14.41
CA TYR A 18 -2.74 18.17 -14.67
C TYR A 18 -4.24 17.92 -14.45
N GLU A 19 -4.78 16.84 -15.02
CA GLU A 19 -6.20 16.50 -14.93
C GLU A 19 -6.62 16.20 -13.48
N GLN A 20 -5.77 15.52 -12.70
CA GLN A 20 -6.00 15.28 -11.28
C GLN A 20 -6.03 16.60 -10.49
N ARG A 21 -5.02 17.46 -10.66
CA ARG A 21 -4.98 18.76 -10.00
C ARG A 21 -6.16 19.66 -10.39
N LYS A 22 -6.62 19.57 -11.63
CA LYS A 22 -7.81 20.29 -12.11
C LYS A 22 -9.10 19.81 -11.44
N LYS A 23 -9.21 18.52 -11.14
CA LYS A 23 -10.34 17.95 -10.39
C LYS A 23 -10.32 18.38 -8.93
N GLU A 24 -9.15 18.35 -8.29
CA GLU A 24 -8.96 18.78 -6.89
C GLU A 24 -9.13 20.29 -6.72
N MET A 25 -8.62 21.07 -7.69
CA MET A 25 -8.63 22.53 -7.69
C MET A 25 -9.12 23.03 -9.06
N PRO A 26 -10.42 23.38 -9.20
CA PRO A 26 -11.00 23.83 -10.46
C PRO A 26 -10.30 25.03 -11.12
N PHE A 27 -9.62 25.87 -10.33
CA PHE A 27 -8.85 27.02 -10.83
C PHE A 27 -7.45 26.68 -11.34
N TYR A 28 -6.97 25.44 -11.13
CA TYR A 28 -5.67 25.01 -11.64
C TYR A 28 -5.63 25.18 -13.18
N SER A 29 -4.59 25.80 -13.70
CA SER A 29 -4.51 26.15 -15.13
C SER A 29 -3.17 25.76 -15.74
N TYR A 30 -3.10 25.70 -17.07
CA TYR A 30 -1.84 25.48 -17.78
C TYR A 30 -0.80 26.55 -17.42
N ARG A 31 -1.23 27.79 -17.12
CA ARG A 31 -0.33 28.84 -16.64
C ARG A 31 0.30 28.46 -15.30
N MET A 32 -0.52 28.05 -14.33
CA MET A 32 -0.01 27.67 -13.00
C MET A 32 0.97 26.49 -13.04
N MET A 33 0.67 25.48 -13.87
CA MET A 33 1.59 24.35 -14.05
C MET A 33 2.84 24.76 -14.85
N GLY A 34 2.69 25.64 -15.85
CA GLY A 34 3.79 26.17 -16.64
C GLY A 34 4.76 26.98 -15.78
N ASP A 35 4.27 27.89 -14.95
CA ASP A 35 5.06 28.71 -14.04
C ASP A 35 5.92 27.83 -13.10
N LYS A 36 5.37 26.70 -12.60
CA LYS A 36 6.12 25.73 -11.78
C LYS A 36 7.23 25.01 -12.54
N LEU A 37 7.06 24.80 -13.85
CA LEU A 37 8.03 24.12 -14.71
C LEU A 37 8.97 25.09 -15.43
N GLY A 38 8.78 26.41 -15.28
CA GLY A 38 9.49 27.43 -16.06
C GLY A 38 9.09 27.45 -17.54
N LEU A 39 7.85 27.09 -17.88
CA LEU A 39 7.33 27.01 -19.24
C LEU A 39 6.16 27.96 -19.49
N ASP A 40 6.08 28.53 -20.70
CA ASP A 40 4.89 29.22 -21.17
C ASP A 40 3.69 28.24 -21.25
N SER A 41 2.50 28.74 -20.89
CA SER A 41 1.24 27.98 -20.93
C SER A 41 0.93 27.33 -22.29
N SER A 42 1.27 27.99 -23.40
CA SER A 42 1.07 27.51 -24.77
C SER A 42 2.05 26.39 -25.11
N TYR A 43 3.31 26.51 -24.69
CA TYR A 43 4.32 25.46 -24.80
C TYR A 43 3.92 24.24 -23.98
N LEU A 44 3.55 24.42 -22.71
CA LEU A 44 3.07 23.33 -21.86
C LEU A 44 1.87 22.62 -22.50
N TYR A 45 0.89 23.38 -23.00
CA TYR A 45 -0.26 22.78 -23.69
C TYR A 45 0.17 21.92 -24.89
N ARG A 46 1.14 22.38 -25.71
CA ARG A 46 1.67 21.59 -26.82
C ARG A 46 2.39 20.32 -26.36
N VAL A 47 3.10 20.36 -25.24
CA VAL A 47 3.72 19.17 -24.62
C VAL A 47 2.65 18.17 -24.19
N LEU A 48 1.60 18.62 -23.49
CA LEU A 48 0.49 17.77 -23.05
C LEU A 48 -0.32 17.16 -24.21
N GLN A 49 -0.34 17.84 -25.37
CA GLN A 49 -0.93 17.33 -26.62
C GLN A 49 0.03 16.47 -27.44
N LYS A 50 1.20 16.10 -26.89
CA LYS A 50 2.25 15.32 -27.56
C LYS A 50 2.82 15.95 -28.84
N LYS A 51 2.63 17.26 -29.01
CA LYS A 51 3.14 18.04 -30.16
C LYS A 51 4.55 18.57 -29.94
N GLN A 52 5.02 18.62 -28.69
CA GLN A 52 6.36 19.04 -28.29
C GLN A 52 6.91 18.11 -27.19
N HIS A 53 8.21 18.20 -26.95
CA HIS A 53 8.88 17.56 -25.81
C HIS A 53 9.30 18.61 -24.78
N LEU A 54 9.51 18.18 -23.53
CA LEU A 54 10.12 19.05 -22.53
C LEU A 54 11.56 19.40 -22.92
N PRO A 55 11.99 20.66 -22.71
CA PRO A 55 13.41 21.02 -22.76
C PRO A 55 14.18 20.26 -21.68
N ALA A 56 15.44 19.90 -21.95
CA ALA A 56 16.25 19.11 -21.03
C ALA A 56 16.38 19.73 -19.62
N HIS A 57 16.49 21.06 -19.54
CA HIS A 57 16.59 21.77 -18.27
C HIS A 57 15.31 21.73 -17.41
N VAL A 58 14.17 21.38 -18.00
CA VAL A 58 12.86 21.29 -17.31
C VAL A 58 12.63 19.90 -16.72
N ILE A 59 13.35 18.87 -17.20
CA ILE A 59 13.17 17.48 -16.77
C ILE A 59 13.29 17.32 -15.23
N PRO A 60 14.27 17.93 -14.53
CA PRO A 60 14.35 17.84 -13.07
C PRO A 60 13.11 18.41 -12.36
N ALA A 61 12.64 19.59 -12.78
CA ALA A 61 11.44 20.22 -12.23
C ALA A 61 10.18 19.40 -12.51
N ALA A 62 10.11 18.72 -13.66
CA ALA A 62 9.02 17.80 -13.97
C ALA A 62 9.02 16.58 -13.05
N LYS A 63 10.20 16.02 -12.73
CA LYS A 63 10.31 14.89 -11.78
C LYS A 63 9.88 15.28 -10.37
N GLU A 64 10.30 16.46 -9.90
CA GLU A 64 9.87 17.00 -8.60
C GLU A 64 8.36 17.29 -8.58
N LEU A 65 7.81 17.90 -9.64
CA LEU A 65 6.37 18.19 -9.73
C LEU A 65 5.52 16.91 -9.67
N LEU A 66 6.01 15.83 -10.30
CA LEU A 66 5.37 14.52 -10.31
C LEU A 66 5.67 13.69 -9.06
N ASP A 67 6.51 14.20 -8.14
CA ASP A 67 6.97 13.51 -6.94
C ASP A 67 7.60 12.13 -7.26
N VAL A 68 8.40 12.06 -8.32
CA VAL A 68 9.09 10.83 -8.71
C VAL A 68 10.57 10.84 -8.37
N SER A 69 11.03 9.73 -7.82
CA SER A 69 12.39 9.51 -7.36
C SER A 69 12.83 8.07 -7.63
N GLY A 70 14.13 7.77 -7.43
CA GLY A 70 14.68 6.42 -7.58
C GLY A 70 14.42 5.81 -8.96
N ARG A 71 13.91 4.57 -8.97
CA ARG A 71 13.62 3.82 -10.21
C ARG A 71 12.53 4.47 -11.06
N SER A 72 11.52 5.07 -10.45
CA SER A 72 10.48 5.78 -11.20
C SER A 72 11.04 7.02 -11.89
N ALA A 73 12.00 7.73 -11.27
CA ALA A 73 12.73 8.81 -11.94
C ALA A 73 13.59 8.31 -13.12
N GLU A 74 14.26 7.16 -12.98
CA GLU A 74 15.03 6.53 -14.06
C GLU A 74 14.11 6.07 -15.21
N TYR A 75 12.95 5.49 -14.88
CA TYR A 75 11.92 5.14 -15.86
C TYR A 75 11.43 6.36 -16.63
N PHE A 76 11.16 7.47 -15.94
CA PHE A 76 10.80 8.75 -16.56
C PHE A 76 11.86 9.23 -17.55
N ASP A 77 13.13 9.21 -17.14
CA ASP A 77 14.25 9.64 -17.97
C ASP A 77 14.38 8.75 -19.23
N LEU A 78 14.18 7.43 -19.11
CA LEU A 78 14.15 6.50 -20.25
C LEU A 78 13.00 6.79 -21.21
N LEU A 79 11.79 7.10 -20.71
CA LEU A 79 10.65 7.48 -21.54
C LEU A 79 10.87 8.81 -22.26
N VAL A 80 11.46 9.80 -21.57
CA VAL A 80 11.82 11.09 -22.20
C VAL A 80 12.83 10.88 -23.31
N ALA A 81 13.91 10.13 -23.03
CA ALA A 81 14.96 9.81 -24.00
C ALA A 81 14.40 9.05 -25.22
N ALA A 82 13.52 8.06 -25.00
CA ALA A 82 12.86 7.32 -26.06
C ALA A 82 11.93 8.22 -26.90
N GLY A 83 11.26 9.17 -26.25
CA GLY A 83 10.37 10.13 -26.91
C GLY A 83 11.12 11.09 -27.84
N ILE A 84 12.28 11.60 -27.44
CA ILE A 84 13.08 12.57 -28.24
C ILE A 84 13.97 11.91 -29.30
N SER A 85 14.22 10.60 -29.20
CA SER A 85 15.08 9.86 -30.12
C SER A 85 14.51 9.83 -31.54
N LYS A 86 15.32 10.23 -32.53
CA LYS A 86 14.99 10.14 -33.96
C LYS A 86 15.30 8.76 -34.56
N SER A 87 16.20 7.99 -33.93
CA SER A 87 16.52 6.64 -34.38
C SER A 87 15.51 5.64 -33.83
N ALA A 88 14.90 4.87 -34.72
CA ALA A 88 13.98 3.80 -34.38
C ALA A 88 14.66 2.70 -33.54
N GLU A 89 15.90 2.35 -33.89
CA GLU A 89 16.70 1.37 -33.16
C GLU A 89 17.01 1.84 -31.74
N LYS A 90 17.47 3.09 -31.58
CA LYS A 90 17.76 3.64 -30.26
C LYS A 90 16.51 3.78 -29.41
N LYS A 91 15.38 4.14 -30.03
CA LYS A 91 14.09 4.18 -29.37
C LYS A 91 13.66 2.80 -28.87
N ALA A 92 13.82 1.75 -29.67
CA ALA A 92 13.51 0.38 -29.27
C ALA A 92 14.37 -0.08 -28.08
N GLU A 93 15.68 0.22 -28.09
CA GLU A 93 16.61 -0.08 -26.99
C GLU A 93 16.19 0.60 -25.67
N LEU A 94 15.86 1.90 -25.72
CA LEU A 94 15.44 2.67 -24.55
C LEU A 94 14.10 2.18 -24.00
N MET A 95 13.15 1.85 -24.87
CA MET A 95 11.87 1.28 -24.46
C MET A 95 12.03 -0.11 -23.85
N ALA A 96 12.94 -0.95 -24.36
CA ALA A 96 13.23 -2.25 -23.77
C ALA A 96 13.81 -2.12 -22.36
N LYS A 97 14.72 -1.17 -22.14
CA LYS A 97 15.25 -0.85 -20.80
C LYS A 97 14.14 -0.36 -19.85
N ALA A 98 13.25 0.50 -20.35
CA ALA A 98 12.11 0.98 -19.56
C ALA A 98 11.19 -0.17 -19.14
N VAL A 99 10.86 -1.09 -20.05
CA VAL A 99 10.04 -2.28 -19.75
C VAL A 99 10.73 -3.20 -18.74
N ALA A 100 12.04 -3.44 -18.87
CA ALA A 100 12.78 -4.26 -17.92
C ALA A 100 12.77 -3.65 -16.51
N LEU A 101 12.99 -2.34 -16.39
CA LEU A 101 12.95 -1.63 -15.10
C LEU A 101 11.56 -1.72 -14.46
N ARG A 102 10.50 -1.59 -15.27
CA ARG A 102 9.12 -1.75 -14.84
C ARG A 102 8.82 -3.14 -14.32
N ASP A 103 9.25 -4.18 -15.03
CA ASP A 103 8.97 -5.55 -14.62
C ASP A 103 9.63 -5.83 -13.26
N VAL A 104 10.86 -5.37 -13.04
CA VAL A 104 11.53 -5.47 -11.73
C VAL A 104 10.74 -4.76 -10.63
N GLU A 105 10.25 -3.55 -10.87
CA GLU A 105 9.42 -2.79 -9.93
C GLU A 105 8.12 -3.53 -9.60
N ARG A 106 7.42 -4.06 -10.62
CA ARG A 106 6.19 -4.82 -10.45
C ARG A 106 6.40 -6.09 -9.62
N HIS A 107 7.48 -6.83 -9.88
CA HIS A 107 7.82 -8.02 -9.10
C HIS A 107 8.16 -7.66 -7.66
N SER A 108 8.90 -6.56 -7.43
CA SER A 108 9.21 -6.06 -6.08
C SER A 108 7.93 -5.72 -5.30
N LEU A 109 7.01 -4.98 -5.93
CA LEU A 109 5.73 -4.62 -5.32
C LEU A 109 4.90 -5.87 -4.98
N GLN A 110 4.85 -6.86 -5.88
CA GLN A 110 4.16 -8.11 -5.61
C GLN A 110 4.76 -8.86 -4.40
N GLN A 111 6.08 -8.88 -4.28
CA GLN A 111 6.74 -9.47 -3.11
C GLN A 111 6.44 -8.70 -1.83
N ALA A 112 6.47 -7.38 -1.86
CA ALA A 112 6.14 -6.54 -0.70
C ALA A 112 4.67 -6.71 -0.27
N GLU A 113 3.74 -6.82 -1.23
CA GLU A 113 2.34 -7.15 -0.95
C GLU A 113 2.20 -8.52 -0.30
N LEU A 114 2.94 -9.54 -0.79
CA LEU A 114 2.94 -10.87 -0.19
C LEU A 114 3.46 -10.84 1.25
N LYS A 115 4.58 -10.15 1.50
CA LYS A 115 5.12 -9.98 2.85
C LYS A 115 4.10 -9.37 3.79
N PHE A 116 3.40 -8.30 3.37
CA PHE A 116 2.36 -7.66 4.15
C PHE A 116 1.21 -8.62 4.48
N LEU A 117 0.81 -9.47 3.53
CA LEU A 117 -0.26 -10.44 3.70
C LEU A 117 0.14 -11.69 4.49
N GLU A 118 1.44 -11.95 4.63
CA GLU A 118 1.98 -13.15 5.26
C GLU A 118 2.39 -12.93 6.72
N ASN A 119 2.93 -11.75 7.04
CA ASN A 119 3.65 -11.51 8.29
C ASN A 119 2.85 -10.63 9.25
N TRP A 120 2.52 -11.15 10.44
CA TRP A 120 1.65 -10.47 11.41
C TRP A 120 2.18 -9.11 11.90
N TRP A 121 3.51 -8.97 11.96
CA TRP A 121 4.12 -7.78 12.54
C TRP A 121 4.01 -6.56 11.62
N ILE A 122 3.86 -6.75 10.30
CA ILE A 122 3.79 -5.63 9.36
C ILE A 122 2.50 -4.80 9.56
N PRO A 123 1.28 -5.37 9.60
CA PRO A 123 0.08 -4.60 9.95
C PRO A 123 0.10 -4.10 11.40
N ALA A 124 0.74 -4.81 12.35
CA ALA A 124 0.89 -4.34 13.72
C ALA A 124 1.77 -3.08 13.81
N VAL A 125 2.89 -3.04 13.09
CA VAL A 125 3.76 -1.86 12.98
C VAL A 125 3.02 -0.69 12.33
N ARG A 126 2.21 -0.95 11.29
CA ARG A 126 1.37 0.11 10.68
C ARG A 126 0.43 0.74 11.70
N ALA A 127 -0.27 -0.07 12.49
CA ALA A 127 -1.17 0.43 13.54
C ALA A 127 -0.40 1.14 14.67
N TYR A 128 0.80 0.66 15.01
CA TYR A 128 1.65 1.30 16.02
C TYR A 128 2.16 2.68 15.56
N LEU A 129 2.46 2.84 14.27
CA LEU A 129 2.83 4.16 13.71
C LEU A 129 1.68 5.16 13.80
N ASP A 130 0.44 4.71 13.64
CA ASP A 130 -0.74 5.57 13.88
C ASP A 130 -0.84 5.98 15.36
N LEU A 131 -0.66 5.00 16.26
CA LEU A 131 -0.68 5.20 17.71
C LEU A 131 0.39 6.20 18.19
N ASN A 132 1.62 6.11 17.68
CA ASN A 132 2.75 6.90 18.16
C ASN A 132 2.94 8.23 17.42
N GLY A 133 2.02 8.59 16.52
CA GLY A 133 2.07 9.81 15.72
C GLY A 133 3.15 9.80 14.63
N GLY A 134 3.50 8.63 14.12
CA GLY A 134 4.37 8.47 12.95
C GLY A 134 5.87 8.50 13.24
N VAL A 135 6.27 8.36 14.50
CA VAL A 135 7.68 8.46 14.89
C VAL A 135 8.39 7.14 14.62
N VAL A 136 9.40 7.17 13.74
CA VAL A 136 10.20 5.98 13.41
C VAL A 136 11.35 5.84 14.40
N ASN A 137 11.21 4.89 15.32
CA ASN A 137 12.29 4.42 16.18
C ASN A 137 12.26 2.89 16.19
N ILE A 138 13.12 2.28 15.38
CA ILE A 138 13.16 0.82 15.15
C ILE A 138 13.22 0.04 16.46
N LYS A 139 14.16 0.39 17.34
CA LYS A 139 14.35 -0.27 18.62
C LYS A 139 13.12 -0.16 19.54
N LYS A 140 12.48 1.01 19.56
CA LYS A 140 11.27 1.22 20.37
C LYS A 140 10.08 0.45 19.80
N ILE A 141 9.87 0.50 18.48
CA ILE A 141 8.82 -0.26 17.80
C ILE A 141 8.99 -1.75 18.09
N ALA A 142 10.19 -2.30 17.87
CA ALA A 142 10.50 -3.70 18.09
C ALA A 142 10.18 -4.18 19.52
N LYS A 143 10.53 -3.34 20.50
CA LYS A 143 10.31 -3.62 21.93
C LYS A 143 8.85 -3.48 22.38
N ASP A 144 8.14 -2.47 21.85
CA ASP A 144 6.80 -2.10 22.34
C ASP A 144 5.69 -2.99 21.74
N LEU A 145 5.96 -3.74 20.67
CA LEU A 145 5.05 -4.78 20.19
C LEU A 145 4.97 -5.95 21.20
N CYS A 146 3.81 -6.61 21.24
CA CYS A 146 3.57 -7.75 22.11
C CYS A 146 3.05 -8.94 21.27
N PRO A 147 3.81 -10.05 21.13
CA PRO A 147 5.18 -10.23 21.63
C PRO A 147 6.18 -9.28 20.93
N PRO A 148 7.34 -9.01 21.55
CA PRO A 148 8.37 -8.18 20.92
C PRO A 148 8.88 -8.86 19.65
N ILE A 149 9.22 -8.04 18.66
CA ILE A 149 9.83 -8.46 17.39
C ILE A 149 11.30 -8.06 17.34
N THR A 150 12.04 -8.53 16.34
CA THR A 150 13.43 -8.07 16.16
C THR A 150 13.49 -6.68 15.52
N GLU A 151 14.63 -5.99 15.67
CA GLU A 151 14.86 -4.69 15.02
C GLU A 151 14.84 -4.83 13.49
N GLU A 152 15.30 -5.97 12.95
CA GLU A 152 15.25 -6.30 11.53
C GLU A 152 13.81 -6.44 11.03
N GLN A 153 12.94 -7.11 11.79
CA GLN A 153 11.52 -7.23 11.45
C GLN A 153 10.81 -5.87 11.47
N ALA A 154 11.15 -5.01 12.44
CA ALA A 154 10.61 -3.66 12.50
C ALA A 154 11.08 -2.81 11.30
N ALA A 155 12.35 -2.90 10.92
CA ALA A 155 12.88 -2.23 9.74
C ALA A 155 12.23 -2.74 8.45
N GLU A 156 12.12 -4.06 8.29
CA GLU A 156 11.45 -4.70 7.15
C GLU A 156 9.99 -4.25 7.03
N ALA A 157 9.25 -4.18 8.14
CA ALA A 157 7.87 -3.73 8.12
C ALA A 157 7.75 -2.29 7.61
N ILE A 158 8.61 -1.39 8.08
CA ILE A 158 8.59 0.02 7.64
C ILE A 158 8.89 0.14 6.15
N GLU A 159 9.92 -0.55 5.65
CA GLU A 159 10.25 -0.51 4.22
C GLU A 159 9.14 -1.15 3.38
N THR A 160 8.61 -2.30 3.79
CA THR A 160 7.47 -2.95 3.11
C THR A 160 6.26 -2.02 3.03
N LEU A 161 5.93 -1.32 4.13
CA LEU A 161 4.81 -0.38 4.19
C LEU A 161 5.02 0.84 3.27
N LYS A 162 6.27 1.33 3.14
CA LYS A 162 6.61 2.40 2.19
C LYS A 162 6.50 1.92 0.76
N GLU A 163 7.05 0.74 0.45
CA GLU A 163 7.05 0.15 -0.89
C GLU A 163 5.63 -0.05 -1.43
N ILE A 164 4.72 -0.60 -0.61
CA ILE A 164 3.31 -0.77 -1.00
C ILE A 164 2.45 0.49 -0.81
N GLY A 165 3.05 1.60 -0.39
CA GLY A 165 2.40 2.89 -0.28
C GLY A 165 1.37 3.02 0.84
N LEU A 166 1.47 2.22 1.91
CA LEU A 166 0.61 2.31 3.10
C LEU A 166 1.07 3.35 4.12
N VAL A 167 2.31 3.84 3.99
CA VAL A 167 2.84 4.98 4.75
C VAL A 167 3.66 5.91 3.85
N LYS A 168 3.72 7.20 4.20
CA LYS A 168 4.49 8.23 3.47
C LYS A 168 5.29 9.11 4.41
N ASN A 169 6.46 9.57 3.95
CA ASN A 169 7.23 10.57 4.69
C ASN A 169 6.54 11.94 4.62
N VAL A 170 6.55 12.65 5.75
CA VAL A 170 6.23 14.09 5.81
C VAL A 170 7.49 14.90 6.09
N THR A 171 7.45 16.20 5.80
CA THR A 171 8.57 17.14 5.94
C THR A 171 9.21 17.15 7.33
N SER A 172 8.47 16.74 8.38
CA SER A 172 8.98 16.63 9.75
C SER A 172 9.79 15.35 10.02
N GLY A 173 10.04 14.50 9.03
CA GLY A 173 10.72 13.20 9.20
C GLY A 173 9.86 12.11 9.85
N ARG A 174 8.54 12.33 9.92
CA ARG A 174 7.56 11.34 10.43
C ARG A 174 6.91 10.58 9.28
N LEU A 175 6.31 9.44 9.60
CA LEU A 175 5.47 8.68 8.68
C LEU A 175 3.99 8.95 8.95
N VAL A 176 3.22 9.21 7.90
CA VAL A 176 1.76 9.27 7.95
C VAL A 176 1.17 8.09 7.20
N LEU A 177 0.05 7.56 7.69
CA LEU A 177 -0.67 6.50 7.01
C LEU A 177 -1.28 7.04 5.71
N SER A 178 -1.38 6.18 4.71
CA SER A 178 -2.06 6.47 3.45
C SER A 178 -3.06 5.40 3.06
N ASP A 179 -4.10 5.82 2.35
CA ASP A 179 -5.10 4.94 1.77
C ASP A 179 -4.58 4.37 0.45
N ALA A 180 -3.76 3.32 0.54
CA ALA A 180 -3.44 2.47 -0.61
C ALA A 180 -4.40 1.28 -0.64
N HIS A 181 -4.96 1.01 -1.82
CA HIS A 181 -5.81 -0.16 -2.02
C HIS A 181 -4.95 -1.38 -2.33
N LEU A 182 -4.83 -2.28 -1.36
CA LEU A 182 -4.26 -3.60 -1.58
C LEU A 182 -5.31 -4.50 -2.26
N THR A 183 -4.98 -5.01 -3.45
CA THR A 183 -5.83 -6.01 -4.11
C THR A 183 -5.40 -7.40 -3.65
N VAL A 184 -6.25 -8.08 -2.89
CA VAL A 184 -6.00 -9.47 -2.47
C VAL A 184 -6.66 -10.41 -3.49
N GLY A 185 -5.88 -10.95 -4.41
CA GLY A 185 -6.35 -11.93 -5.41
C GLY A 185 -5.20 -12.79 -5.94
N GLY A 186 -5.46 -14.09 -6.12
CA GLY A 186 -4.49 -15.07 -6.61
C GLY A 186 -4.12 -16.16 -5.59
N GLN A 187 -3.57 -17.27 -6.09
CA GLN A 187 -3.24 -18.45 -5.28
C GLN A 187 -2.14 -18.17 -4.24
N GLU A 188 -1.09 -17.43 -4.63
CA GLU A 188 0.03 -17.06 -3.74
C GLU A 188 -0.45 -16.18 -2.58
N LYS A 189 -1.23 -15.13 -2.87
CA LYS A 189 -1.84 -14.27 -1.85
C LYS A 189 -2.76 -15.06 -0.91
N SER A 190 -3.48 -16.06 -1.42
CA SER A 190 -4.29 -16.94 -0.58
C SER A 190 -3.45 -17.79 0.38
N ALA A 191 -2.28 -18.24 -0.05
CA ALA A 191 -1.35 -18.96 0.82
C ALA A 191 -0.75 -18.04 1.91
N ALA A 192 -0.34 -16.83 1.53
CA ALA A 192 0.14 -15.81 2.45
C ALA A 192 -0.91 -15.48 3.53
N VAL A 193 -2.17 -15.24 3.14
CA VAL A 193 -3.27 -14.97 4.08
C VAL A 193 -3.49 -16.13 5.06
N ARG A 194 -3.43 -17.39 4.59
CA ARG A 194 -3.54 -18.55 5.49
C ARG A 194 -2.37 -18.61 6.48
N HIS A 195 -1.17 -18.26 6.03
CA HIS A 195 0.01 -18.22 6.89
C HIS A 195 -0.15 -17.14 7.98
N PHE A 196 -0.56 -15.93 7.59
CA PHE A 196 -0.90 -14.84 8.53
C PHE A 196 -1.97 -15.25 9.53
N GLN A 197 -3.07 -15.86 9.08
CA GLN A 197 -4.16 -16.32 9.97
C GLN A 197 -3.64 -17.34 10.99
N LYS A 198 -2.76 -18.26 10.59
CA LYS A 198 -2.13 -19.21 11.50
C LYS A 198 -1.25 -18.51 12.54
N GLN A 199 -0.43 -17.54 12.13
CA GLN A 199 0.37 -16.74 13.06
C GLN A 199 -0.51 -16.00 14.08
N VAL A 200 -1.55 -15.32 13.61
CA VAL A 200 -2.46 -14.54 14.46
C VAL A 200 -3.25 -15.40 15.45
N LEU A 201 -3.69 -16.59 15.05
CA LEU A 201 -4.33 -17.53 15.96
C LEU A 201 -3.36 -18.11 16.98
N PHE A 202 -2.10 -18.34 16.58
CA PHE A 202 -1.04 -18.72 17.52
C PHE A 202 -0.78 -17.61 18.53
N LEU A 203 -0.70 -16.34 18.11
CA LEU A 203 -0.58 -15.19 19.03
C LEU A 203 -1.76 -15.10 20.01
N ALA A 204 -2.98 -15.37 19.55
CA ALA A 204 -4.14 -15.41 20.43
C ALA A 204 -4.03 -16.54 21.47
N SER A 205 -3.47 -17.69 21.11
CA SER A 205 -3.16 -18.77 22.05
C SER A 205 -2.11 -18.34 23.07
N GLU A 206 -0.99 -17.75 22.63
CA GLU A 206 0.08 -17.28 23.53
C GLU A 206 -0.38 -16.16 24.47
N ALA A 207 -1.35 -15.33 24.04
CA ALA A 207 -1.93 -14.28 24.87
C ALA A 207 -2.66 -14.82 26.12
N LEU A 208 -3.04 -16.12 26.13
CA LEU A 208 -3.62 -16.78 27.30
C LEU A 208 -2.61 -16.94 28.46
N GLU A 209 -1.32 -16.89 28.17
CA GLU A 209 -0.25 -16.97 29.17
C GLU A 209 0.44 -15.60 29.37
N SER A 210 0.62 -14.84 28.28
CA SER A 210 1.46 -13.65 28.27
C SER A 210 0.75 -12.33 28.56
N VAL A 211 -0.59 -12.24 28.42
CA VAL A 211 -1.35 -10.99 28.61
C VAL A 211 -2.26 -11.11 29.85
N PRO A 212 -2.27 -10.14 30.78
CA PRO A 212 -3.16 -10.16 31.94
C PRO A 212 -4.65 -10.26 31.57
N VAL A 213 -5.45 -10.91 32.43
CA VAL A 213 -6.89 -11.14 32.18
C VAL A 213 -7.68 -9.84 31.97
N ASN A 214 -7.30 -8.75 32.62
CA ASN A 214 -7.92 -7.42 32.48
C ASN A 214 -7.50 -6.66 31.20
N GLU A 215 -6.51 -7.17 30.46
CA GLU A 215 -5.97 -6.57 29.24
C GLU A 215 -6.28 -7.40 27.98
N ARG A 216 -6.88 -8.58 28.15
CA ARG A 216 -7.33 -9.46 27.05
C ARG A 216 -8.83 -9.76 27.14
N ASN A 217 -9.43 -10.07 26.00
CA ASN A 217 -10.77 -10.64 25.93
C ASN A 217 -10.75 -11.82 24.96
N ILE A 218 -10.63 -13.03 25.51
CA ILE A 218 -10.62 -14.28 24.75
C ILE A 218 -11.75 -15.14 25.31
N SER A 219 -12.75 -15.40 24.48
CA SER A 219 -13.91 -16.22 24.81
C SER A 219 -14.11 -17.30 23.76
N THR A 220 -14.54 -18.48 24.19
CA THR A 220 -14.83 -19.62 23.31
C THR A 220 -16.26 -20.10 23.51
N LEU A 221 -16.91 -20.54 22.45
CA LEU A 221 -18.26 -21.08 22.47
C LEU A 221 -18.33 -22.31 21.56
N THR A 222 -18.88 -23.42 22.08
CA THR A 222 -19.09 -24.66 21.32
C THR A 222 -20.59 -24.84 21.10
N LEU A 223 -21.01 -24.90 19.84
CA LEU A 223 -22.42 -24.95 19.45
C LEU A 223 -22.69 -26.11 18.49
N SER A 224 -23.90 -26.66 18.56
CA SER A 224 -24.47 -27.49 17.50
C SER A 224 -25.36 -26.61 16.63
N VAL A 225 -25.10 -26.55 15.33
CA VAL A 225 -25.83 -25.70 14.38
C VAL A 225 -26.22 -26.51 13.15
N ASP A 226 -27.35 -26.15 12.54
CA ASP A 226 -27.70 -26.60 11.19
C ASP A 226 -27.12 -25.65 10.12
N GLN A 227 -27.38 -25.94 8.84
CA GLN A 227 -26.84 -25.15 7.73
C GLN A 227 -27.37 -23.70 7.74
N ALA A 228 -28.66 -23.49 8.05
CA ALA A 228 -29.24 -22.16 8.11
C ALA A 228 -28.60 -21.32 9.22
N CYS A 229 -28.46 -21.91 10.42
CA CYS A 229 -27.78 -21.27 11.54
C CYS A 229 -26.29 -20.99 11.23
N PHE A 230 -25.60 -21.88 10.52
CA PHE A 230 -24.22 -21.63 10.06
C PHE A 230 -24.12 -20.40 9.14
N GLU A 231 -25.05 -20.26 8.19
CA GLU A 231 -25.11 -19.12 7.26
C GLU A 231 -25.42 -17.81 8.00
N ASP A 232 -26.42 -17.84 8.89
CA ASP A 232 -26.82 -16.68 9.72
C ASP A 232 -25.66 -16.20 10.61
N LEU A 233 -24.98 -17.12 11.31
CA LEU A 233 -23.81 -16.79 12.12
C LEU A 233 -22.67 -16.21 11.27
N GLY A 234 -22.51 -16.69 10.04
CA GLY A 234 -21.55 -16.16 9.07
C GLY A 234 -21.84 -14.71 8.64
N GLU A 235 -23.11 -14.34 8.48
CA GLU A 235 -23.53 -12.95 8.24
C GLU A 235 -23.31 -12.08 9.49
N MET A 236 -23.66 -12.57 10.67
CA MET A 236 -23.46 -11.86 11.93
C MET A 236 -21.98 -11.52 12.18
N LEU A 237 -21.07 -12.47 11.91
CA LEU A 237 -19.63 -12.24 12.03
C LEU A 237 -19.12 -11.18 11.05
N ARG A 238 -19.64 -11.18 9.81
CA ARG A 238 -19.30 -10.16 8.81
C ARG A 238 -19.78 -8.77 9.22
N GLU A 239 -21.01 -8.67 9.71
CA GLU A 239 -21.57 -7.41 10.17
C GLU A 239 -20.86 -6.90 11.43
N PHE A 240 -20.56 -7.78 12.38
CA PHE A 240 -19.79 -7.42 13.56
C PHE A 240 -18.42 -6.84 13.19
N ARG A 241 -17.69 -7.47 12.25
CA ARG A 241 -16.41 -6.92 11.74
C ARG A 241 -16.60 -5.52 11.16
N ARG A 242 -17.67 -5.28 10.39
CA ARG A 242 -17.99 -3.98 9.80
C ARG A 242 -18.26 -2.92 10.89
N LEU A 243 -19.00 -3.28 11.94
CA LEU A 243 -19.29 -2.41 13.08
C LEU A 243 -18.02 -2.08 13.87
N VAL A 244 -17.14 -3.05 14.09
CA VAL A 244 -15.83 -2.82 14.73
C VAL A 244 -15.00 -1.83 13.92
N GLN A 245 -14.87 -2.00 12.60
CA GLN A 245 -14.13 -1.08 11.75
C GLN A 245 -14.68 0.35 11.87
N LYS A 246 -16.01 0.52 11.75
CA LYS A 246 -16.65 1.82 11.90
C LYS A 246 -16.33 2.47 13.26
N ARG A 247 -16.38 1.70 14.35
CA ARG A 247 -16.08 2.21 15.69
C ARG A 247 -14.61 2.61 15.86
N VAL A 248 -13.69 1.89 15.21
CA VAL A 248 -12.26 2.22 15.17
C VAL A 248 -12.03 3.52 14.39
N ASP A 249 -12.67 3.70 13.23
CA ASP A 249 -12.54 4.90 12.41
C ASP A 249 -13.03 6.17 13.15
N GLU A 250 -13.99 6.01 14.07
CA GLU A 250 -14.49 7.09 14.94
C GLU A 250 -13.55 7.43 16.13
N SER A 251 -12.51 6.61 16.37
CA SER A 251 -11.56 6.78 17.47
C SER A 251 -10.51 7.86 17.15
N LYS A 252 -10.58 8.99 17.83
CA LYS A 252 -9.67 10.14 17.59
C LYS A 252 -8.33 10.07 18.32
N ARG A 253 -8.26 9.24 19.38
CA ARG A 253 -7.08 9.14 20.26
C ARG A 253 -6.87 7.68 20.64
N PRO A 254 -6.41 6.84 19.69
CA PRO A 254 -6.03 5.47 20.02
C PRO A 254 -4.91 5.50 21.06
N ASP A 255 -4.96 4.58 22.03
CA ASP A 255 -3.97 4.43 23.10
C ASP A 255 -3.32 3.03 23.10
N ARG A 256 -3.80 2.13 22.25
CA ARG A 256 -3.34 0.74 22.12
C ARG A 256 -3.63 0.19 20.73
N VAL A 257 -2.82 -0.80 20.33
CA VAL A 257 -3.06 -1.61 19.14
C VAL A 257 -3.60 -2.96 19.59
N MET A 258 -4.74 -3.38 19.05
CA MET A 258 -5.38 -4.65 19.39
C MET A 258 -5.51 -5.52 18.14
N GLN A 259 -5.22 -6.81 18.27
CA GLN A 259 -5.53 -7.80 17.25
C GLN A 259 -6.83 -8.51 17.65
N LEU A 260 -7.87 -8.41 16.80
CA LEU A 260 -9.11 -9.17 16.96
C LEU A 260 -9.07 -10.39 16.03
N SER A 261 -9.25 -11.57 16.62
CA SER A 261 -9.29 -12.85 15.91
C SER A 261 -10.63 -13.50 16.13
N MET A 262 -11.32 -13.86 15.04
CA MET A 262 -12.58 -14.59 15.08
C MET A 262 -12.40 -15.89 14.30
N ALA A 263 -12.57 -17.03 14.96
CA ALA A 263 -12.43 -18.35 14.36
C ALA A 263 -13.75 -19.12 14.54
N PHE A 264 -14.45 -19.35 13.44
CA PHE A 264 -15.68 -20.14 13.39
C PHE A 264 -15.47 -21.26 12.38
N TYR A 265 -15.38 -22.50 12.87
CA TYR A 265 -15.02 -23.67 12.08
C TYR A 265 -15.64 -24.95 12.68
N PRO A 266 -15.88 -25.99 11.87
CA PRO A 266 -16.40 -27.25 12.38
C PRO A 266 -15.34 -27.97 13.24
N VAL A 267 -15.74 -28.43 14.44
CA VAL A 267 -14.92 -29.25 15.34
C VAL A 267 -15.29 -30.74 15.28
N THR A 268 -16.23 -31.10 14.40
CA THR A 268 -16.63 -32.46 14.07
C THR A 268 -16.68 -32.62 12.56
N LYS A 269 -16.70 -33.86 12.06
CA LYS A 269 -16.89 -34.11 10.63
C LYS A 269 -18.27 -33.63 10.22
N THR A 270 -18.33 -32.77 9.21
CA THR A 270 -19.59 -32.39 8.56
C THR A 270 -20.04 -33.55 7.67
N ASN A 271 -21.29 -34.01 7.79
CA ASN A 271 -21.87 -35.10 6.98
C ASN A 271 -22.19 -34.67 5.52
N GLY A 272 -21.39 -33.78 4.93
CA GLY A 272 -21.52 -33.30 3.56
C GLY A 272 -20.62 -34.09 2.63
N LYS A 273 -21.19 -34.72 1.60
CA LYS A 273 -20.46 -35.24 0.44
C LYS A 273 -19.65 -34.08 -0.15
N VAL A 274 -18.33 -34.22 -0.15
CA VAL A 274 -17.45 -33.32 -0.90
C VAL A 274 -17.75 -33.53 -2.38
N GLY A 275 -18.39 -32.53 -3.00
CA GLY A 275 -18.50 -32.38 -4.45
C GLY A 275 -17.54 -31.31 -4.91
#